data_AF-A0A9X3IYE1-F1
#
_entry.id   AF-A0A9X3IYE1-F1
#
_cell.length_a   1.000
_cell.length_b   1.000
_cell.length_c   1.000
_cell.angle_alpha   90.00
_cell.angle_beta   90.00
_cell.angle_gamma   90.00
#
_symmetry.space_group_name_H-M   'P 1'
#
loop_
_entity.id
_entity.type
_entity.pdbx_description
1 polymer ?
#
loop_
_entity_poly.entity_id
_entity_poly.type
_entity_poly.pdbx_seq_one_letter_code
_entity_poly.pdbx_strand_id
1 'polypeptide(L)'
;MFAATGQALAVEESLDVRVRYAILDEQGEPLRTLDDVDRERFVNRARCECGVPIAAELQADGGVGTAARTILGFVGNRCAGREAAEGRNGLCGVLFEEPAAVLRAGFSALFHPAFLNSYVASSQREVGSPYTTLARGCEGEGQGGVWLCDPQADGAEGCQEGDFVYDAEAAGEPLRYDFEPPWELPYDLRAEPQVGGVLLSWSSPDSQDIAGFRVLCETEWQYPPELSFPAPARDEAADGTSYYTVDSVCGGAPHTG
;
A
#
# COMPACT_ATOMS: atom_id res chain seq x y z
N MET A 1 -40.98 48.21 -9.83
CA MET A 1 -39.55 48.43 -9.51
C MET A 1 -38.98 47.05 -9.24
N PHE A 2 -38.31 46.46 -10.24
CA PHE A 2 -37.73 45.11 -10.14
C PHE A 2 -36.27 45.25 -9.70
N ALA A 3 -35.88 44.49 -8.68
CA ALA A 3 -34.48 44.21 -8.39
C ALA A 3 -34.40 42.76 -7.91
N ALA A 4 -34.18 41.86 -8.87
CA ALA A 4 -33.54 40.59 -8.61
C ALA A 4 -32.06 40.78 -8.90
N THR A 5 -31.20 40.49 -7.93
CA THR A 5 -29.79 40.21 -8.16
C THR A 5 -29.47 38.94 -7.41
N GLY A 6 -29.55 37.83 -8.14
CA GLY A 6 -29.06 36.53 -7.68
C GLY A 6 -27.56 36.65 -7.41
N GLN A 7 -27.16 36.26 -6.21
CA GLN A 7 -25.78 35.90 -5.95
C GLN A 7 -25.59 34.47 -6.45
N ALA A 8 -25.08 34.33 -7.68
CA ALA A 8 -24.35 33.12 -8.05
C ALA A 8 -22.95 33.29 -7.43
N LEU A 9 -22.78 32.79 -6.21
CA LEU A 9 -21.47 32.72 -5.57
C LEU A 9 -20.82 31.39 -5.96
N ALA A 10 -19.61 31.53 -6.52
CA ALA A 10 -18.57 30.54 -6.74
C ALA A 10 -18.93 29.32 -7.59
N VAL A 11 -18.38 29.29 -8.80
CA VAL A 11 -17.97 28.03 -9.42
C VAL A 11 -17.02 27.38 -8.42
N GLU A 12 -17.43 26.26 -7.84
CA GLU A 12 -16.56 25.35 -7.10
C GLU A 12 -15.39 25.01 -8.03
N GLU A 13 -14.22 25.60 -7.78
CA GLU A 13 -13.01 25.15 -8.48
C GLU A 13 -12.70 23.75 -7.96
N SER A 14 -13.10 22.73 -8.73
CA SER A 14 -12.80 21.34 -8.40
C SER A 14 -11.29 21.13 -8.45
N LEU A 15 -10.73 20.61 -7.36
CA LEU A 15 -9.33 20.19 -7.31
C LEU A 15 -9.16 18.94 -8.18
N ASP A 16 -8.41 19.03 -9.28
CA ASP A 16 -8.06 17.86 -10.08
C ASP A 16 -6.74 17.28 -9.54
N VAL A 17 -6.84 16.25 -8.71
CA VAL A 17 -5.68 15.61 -8.08
C VAL A 17 -5.27 14.38 -8.87
N ARG A 18 -3.97 14.27 -9.12
CA ARG A 18 -3.34 13.06 -9.64
C ARG A 18 -2.39 12.50 -8.59
N VAL A 19 -2.55 11.23 -8.28
CA VAL A 19 -1.64 10.48 -7.41
C VAL A 19 -1.00 9.37 -8.22
N ARG A 20 0.32 9.23 -8.13
CA ARG A 20 1.06 8.11 -8.68
C ARG A 20 1.82 7.44 -7.56
N TYR A 21 1.98 6.13 -7.65
CA TYR A 21 2.83 5.40 -6.73
C TYR A 21 4.17 5.11 -7.40
N ALA A 22 5.26 5.20 -6.66
CA ALA A 22 6.58 4.85 -7.15
C ALA A 22 7.27 3.85 -6.21
N ILE A 23 8.02 2.95 -6.83
CA ILE A 23 8.94 2.04 -6.16
C ILE A 23 10.25 2.77 -5.97
N LEU A 24 10.83 2.64 -4.78
CA LEU A 24 12.11 3.24 -4.44
C LEU A 24 13.25 2.23 -4.62
N ASP A 25 14.43 2.73 -4.96
CA ASP A 25 15.67 1.96 -4.91
C ASP A 25 16.18 1.79 -3.46
N GLU A 26 17.33 1.13 -3.29
CA GLU A 26 17.95 0.92 -1.97
C GLU A 26 18.40 2.22 -1.30
N GLN A 27 18.54 3.31 -2.05
CA GLN A 27 18.90 4.64 -1.56
C GLN A 27 17.67 5.46 -1.20
N GLY A 28 16.46 4.98 -1.48
CA GLY A 28 15.20 5.67 -1.23
C GLY A 28 14.79 6.62 -2.36
N GLU A 29 15.45 6.57 -3.51
CA GLU A 29 15.13 7.41 -4.67
C GLU A 29 14.08 6.72 -5.56
N PRO A 30 13.17 7.46 -6.21
CA PRO A 30 12.19 6.88 -7.12
C PRO A 30 12.89 6.16 -8.28
N LEU A 31 12.71 4.84 -8.36
CA LEU A 31 13.25 4.02 -9.43
C LEU A 31 12.30 4.02 -10.64
N ARG A 32 11.01 3.77 -10.39
CA ARG A 32 9.95 3.78 -11.41
C ARG A 32 8.57 3.94 -10.79
N THR A 33 7.65 4.49 -11.56
CA THR A 33 6.21 4.51 -11.24
C THR A 33 5.62 3.09 -11.32
N LEU A 34 4.70 2.76 -10.41
CA LEU A 34 3.93 1.53 -10.43
C LEU A 34 2.96 1.53 -11.62
N ASP A 35 3.00 0.47 -12.41
CA ASP A 35 2.00 0.17 -13.44
C ASP A 35 0.81 -0.62 -12.85
N ASP A 36 -0.12 -1.03 -13.70
CA ASP A 36 -1.31 -1.77 -13.29
C ASP A 36 -0.97 -3.13 -12.63
N VAL A 37 0.06 -3.81 -13.14
CA VAL A 37 0.52 -5.10 -12.59
C VAL A 37 1.14 -4.88 -11.21
N ASP A 38 1.94 -3.82 -11.04
CA ASP A 38 2.48 -3.47 -9.73
C ASP A 38 1.36 -3.12 -8.74
N ARG A 39 0.38 -2.30 -9.14
CA ARG A 39 -0.74 -1.94 -8.24
C ARG A 39 -1.55 -3.16 -7.81
N GLU A 40 -1.60 -4.21 -8.63
CA GLU A 40 -2.29 -5.46 -8.30
C GLU A 40 -1.49 -6.42 -7.43
N ARG A 41 -0.15 -6.44 -7.55
CA ARG A 41 0.67 -7.56 -7.04
C ARG A 41 1.92 -7.16 -6.26
N PHE A 42 2.33 -5.89 -6.32
CA PHE A 42 3.57 -5.44 -5.70
C PHE A 42 3.49 -5.52 -4.17
N VAL A 43 2.35 -5.14 -3.58
CA VAL A 43 2.22 -5.03 -2.14
C VAL A 43 1.89 -6.38 -1.49
N ASN A 44 2.94 -7.16 -1.20
CA ASN A 44 2.83 -8.44 -0.50
C ASN A 44 3.42 -8.40 0.91
N ARG A 45 3.14 -9.47 1.69
CA ARG A 45 3.61 -9.63 3.07
C ARG A 45 5.11 -9.38 3.21
N ALA A 46 5.92 -9.99 2.35
CA ALA A 46 7.38 -9.88 2.44
C ALA A 46 7.87 -8.43 2.27
N ARG A 47 7.33 -7.67 1.31
CA ARG A 47 7.69 -6.24 1.12
C ARG A 47 7.22 -5.38 2.29
N CYS A 48 6.05 -5.69 2.83
CA CYS A 48 5.55 -5.03 4.03
C CYS A 48 6.45 -5.32 5.24
N GLU A 49 6.79 -6.58 5.52
CA GLU A 49 7.66 -6.96 6.65
C GLU A 49 9.09 -6.43 6.47
N CYS A 50 9.56 -6.33 5.23
CA CYS A 50 10.81 -5.68 4.86
C CYS A 50 10.82 -4.16 5.06
N GLY A 51 9.65 -3.56 5.26
CA GLY A 51 9.48 -2.12 5.32
C GLY A 51 9.95 -1.39 4.07
N VAL A 52 9.77 -2.00 2.90
CA VAL A 52 10.03 -1.34 1.61
C VAL A 52 9.01 -0.21 1.46
N PRO A 53 9.42 1.07 1.55
CA PRO A 53 8.49 2.17 1.49
C PRO A 53 7.93 2.31 0.08
N ILE A 54 6.70 2.80 0.00
CA ILE A 54 6.07 3.23 -1.27
C ILE A 54 6.05 4.75 -1.26
N ALA A 55 6.47 5.36 -2.37
CA ALA A 55 6.28 6.79 -2.59
C ALA A 55 4.91 7.03 -3.22
N ALA A 56 4.15 7.97 -2.65
CA ALA A 56 3.03 8.59 -3.32
C ALA A 56 3.50 9.94 -3.87
N GLU A 57 3.49 10.08 -5.20
CA GLU A 57 3.74 11.32 -5.92
C GLU A 57 2.41 12.01 -6.17
N LEU A 58 2.23 13.20 -5.62
CA LEU A 58 0.98 13.95 -5.69
C LEU A 58 1.17 15.22 -6.48
N GLN A 59 0.24 15.48 -7.39
CA GLN A 59 0.15 16.71 -8.13
C GLN A 59 -1.30 17.15 -8.25
N ALA A 60 -1.58 18.42 -7.96
CA ALA A 60 -2.89 19.01 -8.20
C ALA A 60 -2.83 20.00 -9.37
N ASP A 61 -3.77 19.88 -10.29
CA ASP A 61 -4.02 20.82 -11.36
C ASP A 61 -5.29 21.65 -11.06
N GLY A 62 -5.36 22.87 -11.58
CA GLY A 62 -6.50 23.78 -11.39
C GLY A 62 -6.31 24.87 -10.34
N GLY A 63 -7.31 25.73 -10.23
CA GLY A 63 -7.39 26.76 -9.20
C GLY A 63 -7.72 26.10 -7.88
N VAL A 64 -6.71 25.71 -7.10
CA VAL A 64 -7.00 25.38 -5.72
C VAL A 64 -7.48 26.67 -5.08
N GLY A 65 -8.67 26.63 -4.46
CA GLY A 65 -9.18 27.75 -3.67
C GLY A 65 -8.04 28.40 -2.89
N THR A 66 -7.99 29.73 -2.89
CA THR A 66 -6.86 30.59 -2.45
C THR A 66 -5.67 29.84 -1.85
N ALA A 67 -4.47 29.97 -2.43
CA ALA A 67 -3.20 29.30 -2.09
C ALA A 67 -2.84 29.04 -0.60
N ALA A 68 -3.57 29.62 0.34
CA ALA A 68 -3.53 29.43 1.79
C ALA A 68 -4.35 28.24 2.34
N ARG A 69 -5.17 27.53 1.56
CA ARG A 69 -5.87 26.34 2.08
C ARG A 69 -4.89 25.21 2.39
N THR A 70 -5.06 24.56 3.53
CA THR A 70 -4.31 23.37 3.94
C THR A 70 -5.04 22.13 3.44
N ILE A 71 -4.32 21.21 2.80
CA ILE A 71 -4.82 19.91 2.38
C ILE A 71 -4.22 18.83 3.28
N LEU A 72 -5.06 17.93 3.74
CA LEU A 72 -4.65 16.76 4.51
C LEU A 72 -4.60 15.54 3.62
N GLY A 73 -3.46 14.85 3.65
CA GLY A 73 -3.26 13.56 3.02
C GLY A 73 -3.32 12.44 4.03
N PHE A 74 -4.04 11.38 3.68
CA PHE A 74 -4.13 10.17 4.47
C PHE A 74 -3.70 8.95 3.66
N VAL A 75 -3.27 7.91 4.35
CA VAL A 75 -3.05 6.58 3.78
C VAL A 75 -3.80 5.52 4.57
N GLY A 76 -4.46 4.62 3.84
CA GLY A 76 -5.22 3.52 4.40
C GLY A 76 -6.34 3.07 3.48
N ASN A 77 -7.32 2.37 4.04
CA ASN A 77 -8.53 1.96 3.35
C ASN A 77 -9.75 2.70 3.89
N ARG A 78 -10.65 3.14 2.99
CA ARG A 78 -11.91 3.82 3.35
C ARG A 78 -11.72 5.01 4.30
N CYS A 79 -10.71 5.85 4.06
CA CYS A 79 -10.38 6.93 5.00
C CYS A 79 -11.52 7.95 5.17
N ALA A 80 -12.32 8.22 4.12
CA ALA A 80 -13.46 9.11 4.23
C ALA A 80 -14.45 8.71 5.34
N GLY A 81 -14.88 7.44 5.34
CA GLY A 81 -15.78 6.93 6.37
C GLY A 81 -15.13 6.77 7.75
N ARG A 82 -13.80 6.56 7.82
CA ARG A 82 -13.07 6.41 9.09
C ARG A 82 -12.87 7.74 9.80
N GLU A 83 -12.52 8.79 9.06
CA GLU A 83 -12.35 10.14 9.61
C GLU A 83 -13.70 10.74 10.02
N ALA A 84 -14.75 10.56 9.20
CA ALA A 84 -16.09 11.04 9.50
C ALA A 84 -16.74 10.35 10.72
N ALA A 85 -16.37 9.09 11.01
CA ALA A 85 -16.96 8.32 12.11
C ALA A 85 -16.33 8.61 13.49
N GLU A 86 -15.66 9.75 13.68
CA GLU A 86 -14.98 10.15 14.92
C GLU A 86 -14.03 9.05 15.46
N GLY A 87 -13.38 8.31 14.55
CA GLY A 87 -12.44 7.25 14.92
C GLY A 87 -13.05 5.97 15.52
N ARG A 88 -14.38 5.80 15.51
CA ARG A 88 -15.02 4.56 16.02
C ARG A 88 -14.58 3.29 15.29
N ASN A 89 -14.14 3.43 14.05
CA ASN A 89 -13.60 2.34 13.24
C ASN A 89 -12.06 2.38 13.15
N GLY A 90 -11.39 3.21 13.95
CA GLY A 90 -9.96 3.51 13.80
C GLY A 90 -9.69 4.53 12.70
N LEU A 91 -8.67 5.37 12.92
CA LEU A 91 -8.31 6.49 12.04
C LEU A 91 -7.23 6.08 11.03
N CYS A 92 -7.19 6.74 9.88
CA CYS A 92 -6.13 6.55 8.90
C CYS A 92 -4.81 7.20 9.35
N GLY A 93 -3.69 6.77 8.76
CA GLY A 93 -2.40 7.42 8.95
C GLY A 93 -2.39 8.78 8.24
N VAL A 94 -1.91 9.82 8.91
CA VAL A 94 -1.70 11.15 8.31
C VAL A 94 -0.40 11.09 7.53
N LEU A 95 -0.51 11.16 6.21
CA LEU A 95 0.61 11.10 5.27
C LEU A 95 1.31 12.45 5.17
N PHE A 96 0.53 13.54 5.10
CA PHE A 96 1.02 14.91 5.06
C PHE A 96 -0.07 15.91 5.47
N GLU A 97 0.36 17.10 5.85
CA GLU A 97 -0.48 18.28 6.05
C GLU A 97 0.24 19.44 5.36
N GLU A 98 -0.23 19.82 4.18
CA GLU A 98 0.51 20.77 3.33
C GLU A 98 -0.43 21.79 2.70
N PRO A 99 0.02 23.04 2.49
CA PRO A 99 -0.74 23.99 1.70
C PRO A 99 -0.99 23.46 0.29
N ALA A 100 -2.16 23.77 -0.27
CA ALA A 100 -2.52 23.52 -1.66
C ALA A 100 -1.47 23.99 -2.70
N ALA A 101 -0.67 24.99 -2.36
CA ALA A 101 0.44 25.45 -3.20
C ALA A 101 1.55 24.40 -3.37
N VAL A 102 1.80 23.57 -2.35
CA VAL A 102 2.79 22.49 -2.40
C VAL A 102 2.32 21.38 -3.34
N LEU A 103 1.03 21.00 -3.26
CA LEU A 103 0.45 20.01 -4.19
C LEU A 103 0.52 20.45 -5.65
N ARG A 104 0.36 21.75 -5.93
CA ARG A 104 0.52 22.30 -7.28
C ARG A 104 1.97 22.27 -7.77
N ALA A 105 2.94 22.41 -6.86
CA ALA A 105 4.36 22.28 -7.20
C ALA A 105 4.75 20.82 -7.48
N GLY A 106 3.93 19.86 -7.04
CA GLY A 106 4.25 18.45 -7.03
C GLY A 106 5.10 18.12 -5.80
N PHE A 107 4.74 17.07 -5.08
CA PHE A 107 5.55 16.56 -3.98
C PHE A 107 5.39 15.04 -3.82
N SER A 108 6.30 14.44 -3.07
CA SER A 108 6.28 13.01 -2.77
C SER A 108 6.22 12.80 -1.27
N ALA A 109 5.42 11.81 -0.85
CA ALA A 109 5.34 11.36 0.52
C ALA A 109 5.56 9.85 0.59
N LEU A 110 6.35 9.41 1.56
CA LEU A 110 6.65 7.99 1.75
C LEU A 110 5.74 7.39 2.80
N PHE A 111 5.32 6.14 2.57
CA PHE A 111 4.61 5.37 3.57
C PHE A 111 5.03 3.91 3.60
N HIS A 112 4.90 3.30 4.78
CA HIS A 112 5.10 1.88 4.96
C HIS A 112 3.84 1.11 4.50
N PRO A 113 3.96 -0.01 3.76
CA PRO A 113 2.80 -0.74 3.23
C PRO A 113 1.76 -1.17 4.27
N ALA A 114 2.19 -1.44 5.51
CA ALA A 114 1.31 -1.79 6.63
C ALA A 114 0.17 -0.77 6.86
N PHE A 115 0.33 0.50 6.48
CA PHE A 115 -0.74 1.48 6.60
C PHE A 115 -1.94 1.20 5.69
N LEU A 116 -1.79 0.42 4.62
CA LEU A 116 -2.87 0.18 3.65
C LEU A 116 -4.04 -0.65 4.21
N ASN A 117 -3.78 -1.57 5.14
CA ASN A 117 -4.82 -2.36 5.83
C ASN A 117 -5.04 -1.95 7.29
N SER A 118 -4.16 -1.11 7.83
CA SER A 118 -4.17 -0.82 9.25
C SER A 118 -4.85 0.50 9.55
N TYR A 119 -5.20 0.66 10.82
CA TYR A 119 -5.62 1.93 11.38
C TYR A 119 -4.67 2.28 12.52
N VAL A 120 -4.57 3.57 12.79
CA VAL A 120 -3.71 4.08 13.85
C VAL A 120 -4.35 3.77 15.21
N ALA A 121 -3.61 3.10 16.09
CA ALA A 121 -4.00 2.79 17.46
C ALA A 121 -3.48 3.83 18.47
N SER A 122 -2.49 4.64 18.09
CA SER A 122 -1.93 5.72 18.91
C SER A 122 -2.65 7.06 18.72
N SER A 123 -2.39 8.02 19.61
CA SER A 123 -2.81 9.42 19.43
C SER A 123 -1.97 10.14 18.35
N GLN A 124 -0.70 9.75 18.18
CA GLN A 124 0.13 10.18 17.05
C GLN A 124 -0.29 9.42 15.80
N ARG A 125 -0.48 10.11 14.68
CA ARG A 125 -1.01 9.53 13.44
C ARG A 125 -0.10 9.67 12.22
N GLU A 126 0.95 10.47 12.33
CA GLU A 126 1.89 10.74 11.24
C GLU A 126 2.60 9.46 10.79
N VAL A 127 2.53 9.15 9.50
CA VAL A 127 3.07 7.92 8.92
C VAL A 127 4.58 7.76 9.12
N GLY A 128 5.33 8.87 9.11
CA GLY A 128 6.79 8.87 9.31
C GLY A 128 7.23 8.92 10.78
N SER A 129 6.30 8.99 11.73
CA SER A 129 6.64 9.13 13.14
C SER A 129 6.90 7.77 13.79
N PRO A 130 8.02 7.59 14.53
CA PRO A 130 8.29 6.35 15.27
C PRO A 130 7.31 6.12 16.42
N TYR A 131 6.47 7.10 16.75
CA TYR A 131 5.45 7.01 17.80
C TYR A 131 4.07 6.59 17.26
N THR A 132 3.91 6.50 15.94
CA THR A 132 2.67 6.03 15.33
C THR A 132 2.61 4.51 15.43
N THR A 133 1.66 4.01 16.22
CA THR A 133 1.41 2.58 16.40
C THR A 133 0.21 2.17 15.56
N LEU A 134 0.39 1.12 14.78
CA LEU A 134 -0.65 0.52 13.97
C LEU A 134 -1.40 -0.57 14.76
N ALA A 135 -2.70 -0.67 14.58
CA ALA A 135 -3.50 -1.71 15.22
C ALA A 135 -3.27 -3.10 14.61
N ARG A 136 -2.83 -3.13 13.36
CA ARG A 136 -2.45 -4.32 12.59
C ARG A 136 -1.14 -4.08 11.86
N GLY A 137 -0.35 -5.13 11.69
CA GLY A 137 0.88 -5.10 10.90
C GLY A 137 0.62 -5.49 9.44
N CYS A 138 1.50 -6.32 8.91
CA CYS A 138 1.42 -6.91 7.58
C CYS A 138 0.51 -8.15 7.59
N GLU A 139 -0.78 -7.95 7.82
CA GLU A 139 -1.80 -9.01 7.89
C GLU A 139 -3.05 -8.60 7.09
N GLY A 140 -3.75 -9.57 6.52
CA GLY A 140 -4.99 -9.37 5.76
C GLY A 140 -4.79 -9.03 4.28
N GLU A 141 -5.89 -9.11 3.52
CA GLU A 141 -5.95 -8.77 2.09
C GLU A 141 -6.94 -7.63 1.83
N GLY A 142 -6.75 -6.90 0.73
CA GLY A 142 -7.70 -5.86 0.34
C GLY A 142 -7.13 -4.80 -0.59
N GLN A 143 -7.74 -3.62 -0.50
CA GLN A 143 -7.41 -2.43 -1.26
C GLN A 143 -7.27 -1.25 -0.32
N GLY A 144 -6.35 -0.35 -0.63
CA GLY A 144 -6.13 0.90 0.07
C GLY A 144 -5.33 1.85 -0.79
N GLY A 145 -5.00 3.01 -0.25
CA GLY A 145 -4.21 3.99 -0.98
C GLY A 145 -4.21 5.34 -0.28
N VAL A 146 -3.92 6.37 -1.07
CA VAL A 146 -3.92 7.75 -0.63
C VAL A 146 -5.31 8.36 -0.75
N TRP A 147 -5.66 9.17 0.23
CA TRP A 147 -6.89 9.94 0.29
C TRP A 147 -6.54 11.40 0.60
N LEU A 148 -7.24 12.35 -0.03
CA LEU A 148 -7.00 13.78 0.22
C LEU A 148 -8.29 14.45 0.63
N CYS A 149 -8.18 15.33 1.61
CA CYS A 149 -9.28 16.10 2.16
C CYS A 149 -8.91 17.59 2.25
N ASP A 150 -9.88 18.46 1.95
CA ASP A 150 -9.85 19.88 2.27
C ASP A 150 -10.66 20.10 3.56
N PRO A 151 -10.04 20.12 4.75
CA PRO A 151 -10.74 20.26 6.03
C PRO A 151 -11.42 21.63 6.22
N GLN A 152 -11.33 22.53 5.23
CA GLN A 152 -11.95 23.85 5.24
C GLN A 152 -13.06 23.97 4.18
N ALA A 153 -13.42 22.88 3.49
CA ALA A 153 -14.39 22.89 2.41
C ALA A 153 -15.81 23.23 2.89
N ASP A 154 -16.27 22.60 3.97
CA ASP A 154 -17.62 22.79 4.51
C ASP A 154 -17.68 23.73 5.74
N GLY A 155 -16.52 24.15 6.25
CA GLY A 155 -16.38 25.02 7.43
C GLY A 155 -16.50 24.29 8.78
N ALA A 156 -16.58 22.96 8.79
CA ALA A 156 -16.45 22.13 9.98
C ALA A 156 -14.97 21.95 10.38
N GLU A 157 -14.73 21.39 11.57
CA GLU A 157 -13.38 21.04 12.03
C GLU A 157 -13.05 19.62 11.57
N GLY A 158 -11.87 19.44 10.95
CA GLY A 158 -11.38 18.15 10.50
C GLY A 158 -11.92 17.73 9.13
N CYS A 159 -11.81 16.44 8.81
CA CYS A 159 -12.25 15.88 7.54
C CYS A 159 -13.55 15.11 7.70
N GLN A 160 -14.64 15.67 7.18
CA GLN A 160 -15.90 14.98 7.01
C GLN A 160 -15.90 14.16 5.71
N GLU A 161 -16.84 13.24 5.57
CA GLU A 161 -16.92 12.36 4.39
C GLU A 161 -17.03 13.15 3.08
N GLY A 162 -17.70 14.31 3.10
CA GLY A 162 -17.86 15.21 1.96
C GLY A 162 -16.65 16.10 1.64
N ASP A 163 -15.66 16.17 2.53
CA ASP A 163 -14.47 17.03 2.36
C ASP A 163 -13.36 16.34 1.57
N PHE A 164 -13.53 15.05 1.25
CA PHE A 164 -12.57 14.27 0.48
C PHE A 164 -12.65 14.63 -1.00
N VAL A 165 -11.60 15.30 -1.47
CA VAL A 165 -11.42 15.76 -2.85
C VAL A 165 -10.72 14.71 -3.73
N TYR A 166 -10.12 13.69 -3.11
CA TYR A 166 -9.54 12.55 -3.81
C TYR A 166 -9.65 11.28 -2.97
N ASP A 167 -9.99 10.19 -3.64
CA ASP A 167 -10.06 8.82 -3.12
C ASP A 167 -9.45 7.89 -4.18
N ALA A 168 -8.40 7.15 -3.81
CA ALA A 168 -7.74 6.19 -4.68
C ALA A 168 -8.69 5.09 -5.22
N GLU A 169 -9.66 4.63 -4.43
CA GLU A 169 -10.67 3.63 -4.84
C GLU A 169 -11.59 4.22 -5.92
N ALA A 170 -12.17 5.41 -5.68
CA ALA A 170 -13.04 6.10 -6.64
C ALA A 170 -12.30 6.53 -7.92
N ALA A 171 -11.01 6.87 -7.82
CA ALA A 171 -10.16 7.21 -8.96
C ALA A 171 -9.78 5.98 -9.82
N GLY A 172 -10.02 4.75 -9.33
CA GLY A 172 -9.59 3.52 -10.01
C GLY A 172 -8.09 3.26 -9.89
N GLU A 173 -7.44 3.89 -8.92
CA GLU A 173 -6.00 3.81 -8.66
C GLU A 173 -5.67 3.26 -7.25
N PRO A 174 -6.39 2.26 -6.69
CA PRO A 174 -6.01 1.69 -5.39
C PRO A 174 -4.75 0.83 -5.53
N LEU A 175 -4.04 0.67 -4.42
CA LEU A 175 -3.05 -0.39 -4.23
C LEU A 175 -3.77 -1.61 -3.66
N ARG A 176 -3.71 -2.72 -4.39
CA ARG A 176 -4.09 -4.03 -3.84
C ARG A 176 -2.95 -4.52 -2.96
N TYR A 177 -3.31 -5.08 -1.81
CA TYR A 177 -2.37 -5.77 -0.95
C TYR A 177 -2.90 -7.14 -0.60
N ASP A 178 -1.96 -8.07 -0.48
CA ASP A 178 -2.20 -9.39 0.06
C ASP A 178 -1.08 -9.72 1.05
N PHE A 179 -1.43 -9.75 2.32
CA PHE A 179 -0.53 -10.12 3.39
C PHE A 179 -0.86 -11.49 3.99
N GLU A 180 -1.85 -12.20 3.47
CA GLU A 180 -2.23 -13.51 3.99
C GLU A 180 -1.36 -14.60 3.35
N PRO A 181 -0.83 -15.55 4.14
CA PRO A 181 -0.27 -16.75 3.55
C PRO A 181 -1.43 -17.58 2.95
N PRO A 182 -1.17 -18.36 1.88
CA PRO A 182 -2.16 -19.31 1.38
C PRO A 182 -2.70 -20.19 2.52
N TRP A 183 -4.02 -20.23 2.66
CA TRP A 183 -4.67 -20.94 3.78
C TRP A 183 -4.48 -22.46 3.73
N GLU A 184 -4.35 -23.01 2.53
CA GLU A 184 -4.23 -24.44 2.30
C GLU A 184 -2.82 -24.82 1.86
N LEU A 185 -2.22 -25.72 2.62
CA LEU A 185 -0.94 -26.32 2.26
C LEU A 185 -1.14 -27.46 1.26
N PRO A 186 -0.18 -27.71 0.35
CA PRO A 186 -0.20 -28.92 -0.45
C PRO A 186 -0.20 -30.15 0.47
N TYR A 187 -0.94 -31.18 0.08
CA TYR A 187 -1.12 -32.40 0.86
C TYR A 187 -0.70 -33.63 0.06
N ASP A 188 -0.69 -34.81 0.71
CA ASP A 188 -0.22 -36.06 0.11
C ASP A 188 1.20 -35.99 -0.49
N LEU A 189 2.12 -35.29 0.17
CA LEU A 189 3.52 -35.23 -0.28
C LEU A 189 4.13 -36.64 -0.31
N ARG A 190 4.57 -37.06 -1.49
CA ARG A 190 5.26 -38.32 -1.74
C ARG A 190 6.61 -38.08 -2.39
N ALA A 191 7.60 -38.84 -1.94
CA ALA A 191 8.94 -38.86 -2.49
C ALA A 191 9.24 -40.29 -2.97
N GLU A 192 9.43 -40.45 -4.28
CA GLU A 192 9.76 -41.74 -4.88
C GLU A 192 11.17 -41.71 -5.46
N PRO A 193 12.05 -42.66 -5.09
CA PRO A 193 13.39 -42.72 -5.68
C PRO A 193 13.28 -43.04 -7.17
N GLN A 194 14.01 -42.28 -7.99
CA GLN A 194 14.11 -42.46 -9.45
C GLN A 194 15.59 -42.59 -9.84
N VAL A 195 15.86 -43.12 -11.02
CA VAL A 195 17.24 -43.19 -11.54
C VAL A 195 17.76 -41.76 -11.71
N GLY A 196 18.74 -41.37 -10.89
CA GLY A 196 19.36 -40.04 -10.95
C GLY A 196 18.60 -38.94 -10.20
N GLY A 197 17.61 -39.26 -9.35
CA GLY A 197 16.91 -38.24 -8.58
C GLY A 197 15.79 -38.77 -7.69
N VAL A 198 14.95 -37.85 -7.23
CA VAL A 198 13.73 -38.12 -6.46
C VAL A 198 12.56 -37.46 -7.18
N LEU A 199 11.50 -38.20 -7.45
CA LEU A 199 10.24 -37.61 -7.90
C LEU A 199 9.44 -37.18 -6.67
N LEU A 200 9.21 -35.87 -6.56
CA LEU A 200 8.29 -35.31 -5.60
C LEU A 200 6.92 -35.11 -6.25
N SER A 201 5.88 -35.54 -5.55
CA SER A 201 4.50 -35.31 -5.97
C SER A 201 3.66 -34.91 -4.76
N TRP A 202 2.69 -34.03 -4.97
CA TRP A 202 1.74 -33.60 -3.96
C TRP A 202 0.41 -33.30 -4.64
N SER A 203 -0.67 -33.35 -3.87
CA SER A 203 -1.97 -32.84 -4.27
C SER A 203 -1.96 -31.32 -4.12
N SER A 204 -2.42 -30.62 -5.15
CA SER A 204 -2.66 -29.18 -5.05
C SER A 204 -3.82 -28.94 -4.08
N PRO A 205 -3.74 -27.93 -3.21
CA PRO A 205 -4.87 -27.50 -2.43
C PRO A 205 -5.99 -26.98 -3.35
N ASP A 206 -7.20 -26.93 -2.83
CA ASP A 206 -8.37 -26.46 -3.57
C ASP A 206 -8.41 -24.92 -3.67
N SER A 207 -7.57 -24.23 -2.89
CA SER A 207 -7.43 -22.78 -2.95
C SER A 207 -6.87 -22.32 -4.32
N GLN A 208 -7.53 -21.33 -4.91
CA GLN A 208 -7.14 -20.77 -6.22
C GLN A 208 -6.15 -19.62 -6.09
N ASP A 209 -5.77 -19.25 -4.86
CA ASP A 209 -4.86 -18.14 -4.58
C ASP A 209 -3.41 -18.62 -4.40
N ILE A 210 -3.02 -19.61 -5.22
CA ILE A 210 -1.66 -20.15 -5.23
C ILE A 210 -1.10 -20.00 -6.63
N ALA A 211 -0.15 -19.07 -6.72
CA ALA A 211 0.74 -18.81 -7.84
C ALA A 211 1.63 -20.02 -8.22
N GLY A 212 2.05 -20.79 -7.22
CA GLY A 212 2.96 -21.92 -7.38
C GLY A 212 3.49 -22.45 -6.06
N PHE A 213 4.35 -23.47 -6.12
CA PHE A 213 5.00 -24.06 -4.95
C PHE A 213 6.50 -23.87 -5.01
N ARG A 214 7.11 -23.47 -3.90
CA ARG A 214 8.56 -23.52 -3.72
C ARG A 214 8.94 -24.82 -3.02
N VAL A 215 9.76 -25.63 -3.67
CA VAL A 215 10.33 -26.84 -3.09
C VAL A 215 11.76 -26.55 -2.63
N LEU A 216 12.04 -26.75 -1.34
CA LEU A 216 13.37 -26.66 -0.77
C LEU A 216 13.88 -28.07 -0.48
N CYS A 217 15.01 -28.44 -1.09
CA CYS A 217 15.69 -29.69 -0.81
C CYS A 217 16.93 -29.39 0.04
N GLU A 218 16.98 -29.92 1.26
CA GLU A 218 18.20 -29.95 2.06
C GLU A 218 18.67 -31.40 2.21
N THR A 219 19.98 -31.61 2.07
CA THR A 219 20.61 -32.84 2.54
C THR A 219 20.93 -32.64 4.02
N GLU A 220 20.60 -33.63 4.86
CA GLU A 220 20.93 -33.68 6.29
C GLU A 220 22.44 -33.45 6.58
N TRP A 221 23.28 -33.45 5.53
CA TRP A 221 24.71 -33.19 5.53
C TRP A 221 25.10 -32.11 4.50
N GLN A 222 25.34 -30.88 4.96
CA GLN A 222 26.17 -29.79 4.39
C GLN A 222 26.51 -29.81 2.87
N TYR A 223 25.53 -29.93 1.98
CA TYR A 223 25.69 -29.46 0.61
C TYR A 223 24.83 -28.21 0.41
N PRO A 224 25.38 -27.11 -0.13
CA PRO A 224 24.56 -25.98 -0.50
C PRO A 224 23.54 -26.46 -1.54
N PRO A 225 22.29 -25.95 -1.50
CA PRO A 225 21.29 -26.33 -2.49
C PRO A 225 21.84 -26.09 -3.90
N GLU A 226 21.86 -27.13 -4.75
CA GLU A 226 22.36 -27.04 -6.13
C GLU A 226 21.49 -26.14 -7.03
N LEU A 227 20.26 -25.85 -6.58
CA LEU A 227 19.34 -24.91 -7.22
C LEU A 227 19.26 -23.64 -6.38
N SER A 228 20.03 -22.63 -6.77
CA SER A 228 19.79 -21.26 -6.34
C SER A 228 18.85 -20.59 -7.34
N PHE A 229 17.70 -20.14 -6.85
CA PHE A 229 16.92 -19.14 -7.55
C PHE A 229 17.48 -17.77 -7.13
N PRO A 230 17.74 -16.85 -8.06
CA PRO A 230 18.07 -15.50 -7.66
C PRO A 230 16.92 -14.97 -6.80
N ALA A 231 17.25 -14.40 -5.64
CA ALA A 231 16.28 -13.62 -4.89
C ALA A 231 15.75 -12.50 -5.80
N PRO A 232 14.43 -12.23 -5.80
CA PRO A 232 13.90 -11.10 -6.55
C PRO A 232 14.56 -9.82 -6.04
N ALA A 233 14.66 -8.84 -6.92
CA ALA A 233 15.03 -7.50 -6.46
C ALA A 233 13.90 -6.93 -5.57
N ARG A 234 14.24 -6.02 -4.64
CA ARG A 234 13.24 -5.39 -3.74
C ARG A 234 12.13 -4.67 -4.50
N ASP A 235 12.46 -4.19 -5.69
CA ASP A 235 11.66 -3.38 -6.60
C ASP A 235 10.95 -4.18 -7.71
N GLU A 236 11.18 -5.50 -7.77
CA GLU A 236 10.52 -6.37 -8.73
C GLU A 236 9.05 -6.58 -8.32
N ALA A 237 8.11 -6.57 -9.26
CA ALA A 237 6.73 -6.97 -8.97
C ALA A 237 6.64 -8.46 -8.67
N ALA A 238 5.62 -8.87 -7.91
CA ALA A 238 5.29 -10.28 -7.84
C ALA A 238 4.78 -10.76 -9.21
N ASP A 239 5.54 -11.68 -9.78
CA ASP A 239 5.23 -12.31 -11.07
C ASP A 239 4.01 -13.26 -10.98
N GLY A 240 3.56 -13.56 -9.76
CA GLY A 240 2.49 -14.53 -9.52
C GLY A 240 2.93 -15.97 -9.82
N THR A 241 4.23 -16.24 -9.79
CA THR A 241 4.81 -17.60 -9.87
C THR A 241 5.78 -17.88 -8.74
N SER A 242 6.26 -16.84 -8.05
CA SER A 242 7.23 -16.89 -6.97
C SER A 242 6.63 -16.41 -5.65
N TYR A 243 6.73 -17.22 -4.58
CA TYR A 243 6.43 -16.77 -3.22
C TYR A 243 7.67 -16.16 -2.58
N TYR A 244 7.53 -14.95 -2.05
CA TYR A 244 8.64 -14.21 -1.45
C TYR A 244 8.59 -14.30 0.07
N THR A 245 9.75 -14.54 0.66
CA THR A 245 9.98 -14.37 2.11
C THR A 245 10.68 -13.05 2.37
N VAL A 246 10.58 -12.55 3.60
CA VAL A 246 11.37 -11.39 4.05
C VAL A 246 12.85 -11.60 3.73
N ASP A 247 13.40 -12.79 4.00
CA ASP A 247 14.80 -13.13 3.70
C ASP A 247 15.15 -13.00 2.21
N SER A 248 14.25 -13.45 1.33
CA SER A 248 14.46 -13.39 -0.12
C SER A 248 14.37 -11.98 -0.69
N VAL A 249 13.62 -11.08 -0.05
CA VAL A 249 13.45 -9.70 -0.51
C VAL A 249 14.47 -8.76 0.16
N CYS A 250 14.73 -8.96 1.44
CA CYS A 250 15.56 -8.07 2.24
C CYS A 250 17.05 -8.43 2.26
N GLY A 251 17.43 -9.65 1.89
CA GLY A 251 18.82 -10.12 2.01
C GLY A 251 19.25 -10.27 3.47
N GLY A 252 18.78 -11.32 4.16
CA GLY A 252 19.19 -11.63 5.53
C GLY A 252 18.59 -12.96 6.03
N ALA A 253 19.28 -13.64 6.96
CA ALA A 253 18.85 -14.92 7.55
C ALA A 253 17.58 -14.76 8.42
N PRO A 254 16.74 -15.81 8.55
CA PRO A 254 15.39 -15.72 9.12
C PRO A 254 15.39 -15.09 10.51
N HIS A 255 14.46 -14.16 10.73
CA HIS A 255 14.20 -13.61 12.05
C HIS A 255 13.64 -14.70 12.97
N THR A 256 14.42 -15.07 13.97
CA THR A 256 13.95 -15.81 15.14
C THR A 256 13.08 -14.89 15.99
N GLY A 257 11.78 -14.91 15.74
CA GLY A 257 10.75 -14.53 16.70
C GLY A 257 10.31 -15.75 17.48
#